data_AF-W4Q4A0-F1
#
_entry.id   AF-W4Q4A0-F1
#
_cell.length_a   1.000
_cell.length_b   1.000
_cell.length_c   1.000
_cell.angle_alpha   90.00
_cell.angle_beta   90.00
_cell.angle_gamma   90.00
#
_symmetry.space_group_name_H-M   'P 1'
#
loop_
_entity.id
_entity.type
_entity.pdbx_description
1 polymer ?
#
loop_
_entity_poly.entity_id
_entity_poly.type
_entity_poly.pdbx_seq_one_letter_code
_entity_poly.pdbx_strand_id
1 'polypeptide(L)'
;MTVKTKVPFRADHVGSFLRPERLKEARLKKQRNEITAEQLRAIEDEEIIRLVEKQKEVGLQAVTDGELRRAWWHFDFLSELEGVELFETDSGIQFKGVQTKAHGIKVSGKVDFTNHPMIEDYKFLHSIAGEHVAKYTIPSPNMLFFRGQIEESAYTDDAQLFDDLIVTYQKAIQAFYDAGCRYLQLDDTSWSVFFSEEGQKLIAAKGHKPETLATLFARAINDLLLKSQTIW
;
A
#
# COMPACT_ATOMS: atom_id res chain seq x y z
N MET A 1 9.79 4.45 -32.55
CA MET A 1 10.57 3.50 -31.74
C MET A 1 9.58 2.64 -30.99
N THR A 2 9.70 1.32 -31.01
CA THR A 2 8.82 0.44 -30.23
C THR A 2 9.14 0.63 -28.76
N VAL A 3 8.23 1.24 -27.99
CA VAL A 3 8.38 1.40 -26.55
C VAL A 3 8.58 0.02 -25.95
N LYS A 4 9.68 -0.21 -25.24
CA LYS A 4 9.88 -1.45 -24.48
C LYS A 4 8.78 -1.51 -23.42
N THR A 5 7.87 -2.46 -23.56
CA THR A 5 6.75 -2.68 -22.64
C THR A 5 7.09 -3.62 -21.47
N LYS A 6 8.35 -4.04 -21.33
CA LYS A 6 8.78 -4.96 -20.27
C LYS A 6 9.35 -4.19 -19.07
N VAL A 7 8.53 -4.09 -18.03
CA VAL A 7 8.91 -3.60 -16.69
C VAL A 7 9.65 -4.69 -15.89
N PRO A 8 10.47 -4.34 -14.88
CA PRO A 8 10.90 -2.99 -14.51
C PRO A 8 11.86 -2.37 -15.54
N PHE A 9 11.93 -1.05 -15.56
CA PHE A 9 12.82 -0.32 -16.47
C PHE A 9 14.26 -0.29 -15.95
N ARG A 10 15.23 0.03 -16.82
CA ARG A 10 16.64 0.15 -16.40
C ARG A 10 16.85 1.28 -15.38
N ALA A 11 16.15 2.40 -15.60
CA ALA A 11 16.02 3.47 -14.64
C ALA A 11 14.59 3.41 -14.09
N ASP A 12 14.46 2.92 -12.86
CA ASP A 12 13.20 2.71 -12.14
C ASP A 12 13.41 3.17 -10.69
N HIS A 13 12.33 3.49 -9.99
CA HIS A 13 12.38 3.98 -8.61
C HIS A 13 11.26 3.36 -7.79
N VAL A 14 11.43 3.32 -6.47
CA VAL A 14 10.51 2.58 -5.58
C VAL A 14 9.09 3.12 -5.65
N GLY A 15 8.90 4.43 -5.50
CA GLY A 15 7.62 5.08 -5.79
C GLY A 15 7.40 6.38 -5.03
N SER A 16 7.70 6.42 -3.73
CA SER A 16 7.50 7.61 -2.90
C SER A 16 8.48 8.75 -3.20
N PHE A 17 8.02 9.99 -3.00
CA PHE A 17 8.83 11.21 -3.07
C PHE A 17 8.66 12.06 -1.81
N LEU A 18 9.61 12.98 -1.60
CA LEU A 18 9.49 13.96 -0.51
C LEU A 18 8.29 14.87 -0.76
N ARG A 19 7.40 14.97 0.24
CA ARG A 19 6.24 15.84 0.19
C ARG A 19 6.67 17.31 0.08
N PRO A 20 6.22 18.06 -0.94
CA PRO A 20 6.50 19.49 -1.08
C PRO A 20 5.97 20.28 0.13
N GLU A 21 6.60 21.42 0.43
CA GLU A 21 6.21 22.24 1.59
C GLU A 21 4.76 22.73 1.49
N ARG A 22 4.34 23.13 0.28
CA ARG A 22 2.95 23.51 -0.01
C ARG A 22 1.93 22.45 0.40
N LEU A 23 2.24 21.17 0.16
CA LEU A 23 1.37 20.06 0.53
C LEU A 23 1.35 19.85 2.06
N LYS A 24 2.49 19.99 2.73
CA LYS A 24 2.55 19.90 4.20
C LYS A 24 1.70 21.01 4.84
N GLU A 25 1.85 22.24 4.38
CA GLU A 25 1.04 23.37 4.84
C GLU A 25 -0.46 23.14 4.59
N ALA A 26 -0.83 22.65 3.41
CA ALA A 26 -2.23 22.34 3.09
C ALA A 26 -2.82 21.29 4.04
N ARG A 27 -2.06 20.22 4.36
CA ARG A 27 -2.50 19.21 5.34
C ARG A 27 -2.68 19.80 6.75
N LEU A 28 -1.80 20.71 7.18
CA LEU A 28 -1.96 21.41 8.46
C LEU A 28 -3.21 22.31 8.45
N LYS A 29 -3.45 23.05 7.37
CA LYS A 29 -4.68 23.85 7.20
C LYS A 29 -5.93 22.97 7.25
N LYS A 30 -5.90 21.79 6.60
CA LYS A 30 -7.01 20.83 6.64
C LYS A 30 -7.25 20.31 8.06
N GLN A 31 -6.21 19.97 8.80
CA GLN A 31 -6.30 19.55 10.21
C GLN A 31 -6.90 20.63 11.12
N ARG A 32 -6.66 21.91 10.79
CA ARG A 32 -7.26 23.07 11.49
C ARG A 32 -8.63 23.49 10.92
N ASN A 33 -9.21 22.70 9.99
CA ASN A 33 -10.46 23.01 9.29
C ASN A 33 -10.47 24.35 8.52
N GLU A 34 -9.29 24.85 8.12
CA GLU A 34 -9.15 26.10 7.34
C GLU A 34 -9.39 25.90 5.85
N ILE A 35 -9.24 24.66 5.35
CA ILE A 35 -9.57 24.27 3.98
C ILE A 35 -10.44 23.02 3.96
N THR A 36 -11.26 22.87 2.93
CA THR A 36 -12.11 21.69 2.73
C THR A 36 -11.29 20.48 2.24
N ALA A 37 -11.90 19.29 2.24
CA ALA A 37 -11.24 18.09 1.70
C ALA A 37 -10.98 18.24 0.19
N GLU A 38 -11.90 18.87 -0.53
CA GLU A 38 -11.82 19.13 -1.97
C GLU A 38 -10.71 20.14 -2.28
N GLN A 39 -10.54 21.16 -1.42
CA GLN A 39 -9.42 22.11 -1.55
C GLN A 39 -8.07 21.43 -1.30
N LEU A 40 -7.97 20.54 -0.31
CA LEU A 40 -6.75 19.74 -0.11
C LEU A 40 -6.50 18.82 -1.32
N ARG A 41 -7.55 18.15 -1.82
CA ARG A 41 -7.49 17.27 -2.99
C ARG A 41 -6.96 18.01 -4.21
N ALA A 42 -7.45 19.22 -4.49
CA ALA A 42 -6.95 20.04 -5.59
C ALA A 42 -5.46 20.39 -5.44
N ILE A 43 -5.00 20.70 -4.23
CA ILE A 43 -3.58 20.97 -3.98
C ILE A 43 -2.75 19.69 -4.20
N GLU A 44 -3.22 18.54 -3.75
CA GLU A 44 -2.57 17.25 -4.01
C GLU A 44 -2.48 16.95 -5.52
N ASP A 45 -3.57 17.16 -6.26
CA ASP A 45 -3.62 16.97 -7.72
C ASP A 45 -2.55 17.83 -8.42
N GLU A 46 -2.46 19.11 -8.05
CA GLU A 46 -1.47 20.02 -8.62
C GLU A 46 -0.02 19.61 -8.30
N GLU A 47 0.26 19.18 -7.08
CA GLU A 47 1.61 18.73 -6.69
C GLU A 47 1.97 17.39 -7.35
N ILE A 48 1.00 16.49 -7.53
CA ILE A 48 1.18 15.23 -8.27
C ILE A 48 1.46 15.53 -9.75
N ILE A 49 0.72 16.43 -10.39
CA ILE A 49 0.97 16.83 -11.78
C ILE A 49 2.40 17.36 -11.94
N ARG A 50 2.82 18.28 -11.06
CA ARG A 50 4.19 18.83 -11.07
C ARG A 50 5.24 17.75 -10.92
N LEU A 51 5.03 16.81 -10.01
CA LEU A 51 5.94 15.70 -9.77
C LEU A 51 6.01 14.75 -10.98
N VAL A 52 4.87 14.42 -11.57
CA VAL A 52 4.78 13.56 -12.76
C VAL A 52 5.51 14.22 -13.93
N GLU A 53 5.27 15.49 -14.21
CA GLU A 53 6.02 16.22 -15.26
C GLU A 53 7.51 16.20 -14.98
N LYS A 54 7.94 16.36 -13.71
CA LYS A 54 9.36 16.30 -13.38
C LYS A 54 9.99 14.93 -13.65
N GLN A 55 9.26 13.85 -13.35
CA GLN A 55 9.71 12.48 -13.64
C GLN A 55 9.88 12.26 -15.16
N LYS A 56 8.95 12.78 -15.96
CA LYS A 56 9.02 12.73 -17.44
C LYS A 56 10.22 13.53 -17.97
N GLU A 57 10.42 14.75 -17.48
CA GLU A 57 11.54 15.62 -17.88
C GLU A 57 12.91 14.97 -17.67
N VAL A 58 13.08 14.22 -16.58
CA VAL A 58 14.34 13.52 -16.28
C VAL A 58 14.48 12.18 -17.01
N GLY A 59 13.50 11.81 -17.84
CA GLY A 59 13.53 10.64 -18.72
C GLY A 59 13.11 9.33 -18.07
N LEU A 60 12.40 9.34 -16.94
CA LEU A 60 11.85 8.12 -16.34
C LEU A 60 10.71 7.57 -17.21
N GLN A 61 10.71 6.26 -17.44
CA GLN A 61 9.68 5.59 -18.25
C GLN A 61 8.43 5.20 -17.43
N ALA A 62 8.63 4.88 -16.15
CA ALA A 62 7.57 4.77 -15.17
C ALA A 62 7.45 6.08 -14.39
N VAL A 63 6.23 6.52 -14.13
CA VAL A 63 5.94 7.65 -13.24
C VAL A 63 5.00 7.22 -12.12
N THR A 64 5.18 7.76 -10.92
CA THR A 64 4.29 7.55 -9.77
C THR A 64 3.66 8.87 -9.31
N ASP A 65 2.64 8.77 -8.45
CA ASP A 65 2.05 9.90 -7.74
C ASP A 65 2.89 10.35 -6.52
N GLY A 66 4.07 9.75 -6.33
CA GLY A 66 4.95 10.00 -5.18
C GLY A 66 4.37 9.64 -3.82
N GLU A 67 3.27 8.89 -3.78
CA GLU A 67 2.48 8.64 -2.57
C GLU A 67 2.02 9.94 -1.88
N LEU A 68 1.88 11.03 -2.65
CA LEU A 68 1.64 12.37 -2.11
C LEU A 68 0.28 12.53 -1.43
N ARG A 69 -0.68 11.63 -1.65
CA ARG A 69 -1.96 11.61 -0.92
C ARG A 69 -1.90 10.87 0.41
N ARG A 70 -0.84 10.09 0.61
CA ARG A 70 -0.74 9.18 1.75
C ARG A 70 -0.12 9.89 2.96
N ALA A 71 -0.71 9.70 4.13
CA ALA A 71 -0.05 9.88 5.41
C ALA A 71 0.91 8.71 5.67
N TRP A 72 0.48 7.50 5.32
CA TRP A 72 1.22 6.25 5.50
C TRP A 72 1.05 5.34 4.28
N TRP A 73 2.16 4.91 3.69
CA TRP A 73 2.14 4.08 2.49
C TRP A 73 1.35 2.76 2.67
N HIS A 74 1.37 2.19 3.87
CA HIS A 74 0.66 0.95 4.19
C HIS A 74 -0.73 1.17 4.81
N PHE A 75 -0.87 2.08 5.78
CA PHE A 75 -2.07 2.10 6.64
C PHE A 75 -3.25 2.65 5.85
N ASP A 76 -3.02 3.69 5.05
CA ASP A 76 -4.07 4.32 4.27
C ASP A 76 -4.67 3.38 3.22
N PHE A 77 -3.95 2.33 2.79
CA PHE A 77 -4.51 1.26 1.96
C PHE A 77 -5.17 0.20 2.84
N LEU A 78 -4.45 -0.30 3.84
CA LEU A 78 -4.93 -1.43 4.64
C LEU A 78 -6.19 -1.11 5.45
N SER A 79 -6.33 0.11 5.97
CA SER A 79 -7.51 0.53 6.75
C SER A 79 -8.75 0.79 5.92
N GLU A 80 -8.61 0.83 4.58
CA GLU A 80 -9.72 1.00 3.64
C GLU A 80 -10.14 -0.36 3.02
N LEU A 81 -9.56 -1.47 3.49
CA LEU A 81 -10.09 -2.81 3.26
C LEU A 81 -11.30 -3.06 4.16
N GLU A 82 -12.26 -3.85 3.68
CA GLU A 82 -13.37 -4.28 4.54
C GLU A 82 -12.81 -5.11 5.71
N GLY A 83 -13.44 -5.01 6.88
CA GLY A 83 -13.01 -5.74 8.08
C GLY A 83 -11.72 -5.21 8.74
N VAL A 84 -11.13 -4.12 8.24
CA VAL A 84 -9.96 -3.47 8.82
C VAL A 84 -10.31 -2.06 9.30
N GLU A 85 -9.89 -1.72 10.52
CA GLU A 85 -10.17 -0.43 11.14
C GLU A 85 -8.87 0.26 11.55
N LEU A 86 -8.79 1.58 11.31
CA LEU A 86 -7.78 2.43 11.92
C LEU A 86 -8.20 2.74 13.37
N PHE A 87 -7.27 2.65 14.32
CA PHE A 87 -7.53 3.02 15.71
C PHE A 87 -6.34 3.76 16.32
N GLU A 88 -6.62 4.56 17.35
CA GLU A 88 -5.58 5.27 18.11
C GLU A 88 -4.88 4.30 19.07
N THR A 89 -3.55 4.35 19.13
CA THR A 89 -2.74 3.55 20.05
C THR A 89 -2.17 4.43 21.16
N ASP A 90 -1.71 3.83 22.26
CA ASP A 90 -1.03 4.57 23.34
C ASP A 90 0.35 5.09 22.89
N SER A 91 0.96 4.46 21.87
CA SER A 91 2.25 4.86 21.32
C SER A 91 2.36 4.58 19.82
N GLY A 92 2.98 5.50 19.08
CA GLY A 92 3.29 5.31 17.65
C GLY A 92 4.50 4.41 17.42
N ILE A 93 4.65 3.94 16.17
CA ILE A 93 5.79 3.13 15.73
C ILE A 93 7.08 3.95 15.87
N GLN A 94 8.10 3.36 16.50
CA GLN A 94 9.43 3.97 16.62
C GLN A 94 10.25 3.70 15.36
N PHE A 95 10.69 4.76 14.67
CA PHE A 95 11.56 4.66 13.50
C PHE A 95 12.80 5.53 13.71
N LYS A 96 13.95 4.93 14.02
CA LYS A 96 15.29 5.56 14.15
C LYS A 96 15.25 7.01 14.72
N GLY A 97 14.70 7.18 15.92
CA GLY A 97 14.70 8.46 16.64
C GLY A 97 13.50 9.38 16.37
N VAL A 98 12.55 8.97 15.53
CA VAL A 98 11.26 9.66 15.33
C VAL A 98 10.13 8.69 15.68
N GLN A 99 9.26 9.11 16.60
CA GLN A 99 8.02 8.40 16.90
C GLN A 99 6.92 8.91 15.97
N THR A 100 6.23 7.99 15.29
CA THR A 100 5.12 8.35 14.43
C THR A 100 3.88 8.75 15.25
N LYS A 101 2.83 9.24 14.57
CA LYS A 101 1.51 9.35 15.22
C LYS A 101 1.07 7.97 15.74
N ALA A 102 0.39 7.96 16.88
CA ALA A 102 -0.06 6.75 17.56
C ALA A 102 -1.34 6.20 16.91
N HIS A 103 -1.17 5.59 15.74
CA HIS A 103 -2.23 4.88 15.04
C HIS A 103 -1.78 3.46 14.76
N GLY A 104 -2.72 2.54 14.87
CA GLY A 104 -2.61 1.15 14.42
C GLY A 104 -3.74 0.82 13.47
N ILE A 105 -3.66 -0.37 12.89
CA ILE A 105 -4.78 -0.99 12.17
C ILE A 105 -5.12 -2.29 12.88
N LYS A 106 -6.41 -2.62 12.94
CA LYS A 106 -6.88 -3.88 13.50
C LYS A 106 -7.83 -4.56 12.52
N VAL A 107 -7.78 -5.88 12.47
CA VAL A 107 -8.72 -6.72 11.72
C VAL A 107 -9.82 -7.11 12.69
N SER A 108 -10.98 -6.45 12.57
CA SER A 108 -12.15 -6.63 13.43
C SER A 108 -13.25 -7.49 12.76
N GLY A 109 -13.08 -7.81 11.47
CA GLY A 109 -14.00 -8.66 10.72
C GLY A 109 -13.33 -9.36 9.55
N LYS A 110 -14.13 -10.09 8.76
CA LYS A 110 -13.67 -10.76 7.55
C LYS A 110 -13.14 -9.73 6.55
N VAL A 111 -11.93 -9.96 6.03
CA VAL A 111 -11.30 -9.04 5.08
C VAL A 111 -11.89 -9.17 3.69
N ASP A 112 -12.11 -8.04 3.01
CA ASP A 112 -12.49 -7.99 1.61
C ASP A 112 -12.08 -6.67 0.92
N PHE A 113 -12.22 -6.61 -0.41
CA PHE A 113 -11.94 -5.44 -1.25
C PHE A 113 -13.15 -5.10 -2.13
N THR A 114 -13.69 -3.89 -1.98
CA THR A 114 -14.81 -3.39 -2.79
C THR A 114 -14.55 -1.99 -3.36
N ASN A 115 -14.87 -0.93 -2.61
CA ASN A 115 -14.85 0.46 -3.07
C ASN A 115 -13.64 1.25 -2.51
N HIS A 116 -12.44 0.78 -2.82
CA HIS A 116 -11.22 1.37 -2.25
C HIS A 116 -10.85 2.73 -2.90
N PRO A 117 -10.61 3.81 -2.13
CA PRO A 117 -10.39 5.16 -2.65
C PRO A 117 -9.16 5.28 -3.57
N MET A 118 -8.12 4.47 -3.32
CA MET A 118 -6.92 4.48 -4.16
C MET A 118 -7.14 4.02 -5.62
N ILE A 119 -8.30 3.43 -5.95
CA ILE A 119 -8.65 3.20 -7.36
C ILE A 119 -8.82 4.53 -8.11
N GLU A 120 -9.47 5.52 -7.49
CA GLU A 120 -9.62 6.85 -8.09
C GLU A 120 -8.29 7.63 -8.10
N ASP A 121 -7.46 7.42 -7.07
CA ASP A 121 -6.09 7.97 -7.05
C ASP A 121 -5.26 7.44 -8.21
N TYR A 122 -5.34 6.14 -8.49
CA TYR A 122 -4.67 5.52 -9.63
C TYR A 122 -5.23 6.03 -10.96
N LYS A 123 -6.56 6.12 -11.13
CA LYS A 123 -7.16 6.66 -12.35
C LYS A 123 -6.69 8.08 -12.64
N PHE A 124 -6.57 8.91 -11.60
CA PHE A 124 -5.99 10.25 -11.73
C PHE A 124 -4.54 10.20 -12.23
N LEU A 125 -3.66 9.41 -11.60
CA LEU A 125 -2.27 9.23 -12.06
C LEU A 125 -2.22 8.72 -13.51
N HIS A 126 -3.04 7.73 -13.84
CA HIS A 126 -3.13 7.15 -15.18
C HIS A 126 -3.53 8.21 -16.21
N SER A 127 -4.48 9.07 -15.88
CA SER A 127 -4.96 10.13 -16.77
C SER A 127 -3.90 11.18 -17.13
N ILE A 128 -2.92 11.40 -16.24
CA ILE A 128 -1.86 12.41 -16.44
C ILE A 128 -0.52 11.80 -16.88
N ALA A 129 -0.36 10.46 -16.88
CA ALA A 129 0.90 9.81 -17.25
C ALA A 129 1.26 9.99 -18.74
N GLY A 130 0.26 10.20 -19.61
CA GLY A 130 0.46 10.36 -21.05
C GLY A 130 1.06 9.09 -21.68
N GLU A 131 2.16 9.21 -22.41
CA GLU A 131 2.85 8.06 -23.03
C GLU A 131 3.71 7.24 -22.05
N HIS A 132 3.80 7.65 -20.78
CA HIS A 132 4.58 6.98 -19.75
C HIS A 132 3.76 5.91 -19.04
N VAL A 133 4.42 4.94 -18.42
CA VAL A 133 3.74 3.92 -17.62
C VAL A 133 3.42 4.46 -16.24
N ALA A 134 2.14 4.58 -15.91
CA ALA A 134 1.70 4.87 -14.54
C ALA A 134 1.99 3.65 -13.64
N LYS A 135 2.99 3.78 -12.77
CA LYS A 135 3.34 2.81 -11.74
C LYS A 135 2.63 3.16 -10.44
N TYR A 136 2.04 2.17 -9.78
CA TYR A 136 1.36 2.36 -8.50
C TYR A 136 1.88 1.38 -7.46
N THR A 137 2.02 1.83 -6.21
CA THR A 137 2.48 1.00 -5.08
C THR A 137 1.30 0.74 -4.15
N ILE A 138 1.16 -0.50 -3.68
CA ILE A 138 0.29 -0.86 -2.55
C ILE A 138 1.10 -1.76 -1.60
N PRO A 139 0.77 -1.81 -0.30
CA PRO A 139 1.43 -2.76 0.59
C PRO A 139 1.20 -4.20 0.15
N SER A 140 2.14 -5.09 0.45
CA SER A 140 1.93 -6.53 0.35
C SER A 140 0.85 -7.02 1.33
N PRO A 141 0.09 -8.10 1.02
CA PRO A 141 -0.84 -8.71 1.98
C PRO A 141 -0.18 -9.08 3.32
N ASN A 142 1.09 -9.46 3.30
CA ASN A 142 1.85 -9.80 4.51
C ASN A 142 1.94 -8.61 5.48
N MET A 143 1.85 -7.37 4.97
CA MET A 143 1.91 -6.17 5.79
C MET A 143 0.71 -6.04 6.73
N LEU A 144 -0.48 -6.56 6.36
CA LEU A 144 -1.64 -6.56 7.26
C LEU A 144 -1.38 -7.47 8.47
N PHE A 145 -0.94 -8.70 8.22
CA PHE A 145 -0.56 -9.63 9.29
C PHE A 145 0.59 -9.09 10.15
N PHE A 146 1.57 -8.46 9.50
CA PHE A 146 2.77 -8.01 10.20
C PHE A 146 2.52 -6.77 11.07
N ARG A 147 1.70 -5.82 10.61
CA ARG A 147 1.46 -4.52 11.28
C ARG A 147 0.13 -4.43 12.01
N GLY A 148 -0.85 -5.24 11.62
CA GLY A 148 -2.19 -5.21 12.19
C GLY A 148 -2.31 -6.02 13.48
N GLN A 149 -3.26 -5.63 14.31
CA GLN A 149 -3.78 -6.47 15.39
C GLN A 149 -4.91 -7.32 14.83
N ILE A 150 -4.86 -8.64 15.00
CA ILE A 150 -5.92 -9.54 14.53
C ILE A 150 -6.79 -9.88 15.73
N GLU A 151 -8.05 -9.45 15.71
CA GLU A 151 -8.99 -9.79 16.78
C GLU A 151 -9.46 -11.24 16.64
N GLU A 152 -9.51 -11.98 17.76
CA GLU A 152 -9.96 -13.39 17.77
C GLU A 152 -11.40 -13.55 17.26
N SER A 153 -12.23 -12.51 17.40
CA SER A 153 -13.59 -12.48 16.84
C SER A 153 -13.62 -12.45 15.32
N ALA A 154 -12.54 -12.00 14.66
CA ALA A 154 -12.41 -11.96 13.21
C ALA A 154 -11.78 -13.26 12.69
N TYR A 155 -10.63 -13.64 13.25
CA TYR A 155 -9.88 -14.83 12.85
C TYR A 155 -9.20 -15.47 14.07
N THR A 156 -9.32 -16.80 14.18
CA THR A 156 -8.59 -17.61 15.15
C THR A 156 -7.52 -18.49 14.51
N ASP A 157 -7.50 -18.54 13.17
CA ASP A 157 -6.56 -19.31 12.37
C ASP A 157 -5.92 -18.41 11.31
N ASP A 158 -4.58 -18.31 11.35
CA ASP A 158 -3.82 -17.55 10.37
C ASP A 158 -4.06 -18.07 8.95
N ALA A 159 -4.21 -19.38 8.76
CA ALA A 159 -4.40 -19.94 7.43
C ALA A 159 -5.70 -19.40 6.81
N GLN A 160 -6.77 -19.30 7.59
CA GLN A 160 -8.03 -18.71 7.15
C GLN A 160 -7.89 -17.21 6.84
N LEU A 161 -7.17 -16.45 7.67
CA LEU A 161 -6.89 -15.03 7.39
C LEU A 161 -6.13 -14.88 6.06
N PHE A 162 -5.10 -15.69 5.83
CA PHE A 162 -4.32 -15.64 4.60
C PHE A 162 -5.12 -16.05 3.37
N ASP A 163 -6.00 -17.04 3.47
CA ASP A 163 -6.90 -17.44 2.38
C ASP A 163 -7.81 -16.28 1.96
N ASP A 164 -8.41 -15.59 2.94
CA ASP A 164 -9.26 -14.42 2.68
C ASP A 164 -8.44 -13.22 2.18
N LEU A 165 -7.22 -13.00 2.70
CA LEU A 165 -6.32 -11.94 2.22
C LEU A 165 -5.89 -12.15 0.77
N ILE A 166 -5.62 -13.40 0.36
CA ILE A 166 -5.29 -13.73 -1.03
C ILE A 166 -6.45 -13.32 -1.94
N VAL A 167 -7.68 -13.68 -1.60
CA VAL A 167 -8.88 -13.32 -2.38
C VAL A 167 -9.09 -11.80 -2.40
N THR A 168 -8.91 -11.14 -1.26
CA THR A 168 -8.99 -9.68 -1.11
C THR A 168 -8.00 -8.98 -2.06
N TYR A 169 -6.75 -9.43 -2.09
CA TYR A 169 -5.72 -8.85 -2.95
C TYR A 169 -5.88 -9.23 -4.42
N GLN A 170 -6.42 -10.40 -4.75
CA GLN A 170 -6.82 -10.74 -6.12
C GLN A 170 -7.87 -9.75 -6.64
N LYS A 171 -8.89 -9.42 -5.83
CA LYS A 171 -9.88 -8.38 -6.16
C LYS A 171 -9.23 -7.00 -6.31
N ALA A 172 -8.33 -6.63 -5.41
CA ALA A 172 -7.60 -5.37 -5.50
C ALA A 172 -6.79 -5.25 -6.80
N ILE A 173 -6.00 -6.28 -7.12
CA ILE A 173 -5.20 -6.36 -8.35
C ILE A 173 -6.11 -6.28 -9.58
N GLN A 174 -7.23 -7.00 -9.59
CA GLN A 174 -8.20 -6.96 -10.69
C GLN A 174 -8.80 -5.56 -10.84
N ALA A 175 -9.17 -4.89 -9.74
CA ALA A 175 -9.71 -3.53 -9.79
C ALA A 175 -8.69 -2.52 -10.33
N PHE A 176 -7.41 -2.60 -9.93
CA PHE A 176 -6.35 -1.78 -10.53
C PHE A 176 -6.15 -2.12 -12.01
N TYR A 177 -6.18 -3.40 -12.38
CA TYR A 177 -6.05 -3.84 -13.77
C TYR A 177 -7.19 -3.29 -14.64
N ASP A 178 -8.43 -3.34 -14.16
CA ASP A 178 -9.63 -2.81 -14.81
C ASP A 178 -9.59 -1.28 -14.93
N ALA A 179 -8.96 -0.60 -13.96
CA ALA A 179 -8.67 0.83 -14.01
C ALA A 179 -7.53 1.20 -14.99
N GLY A 180 -6.90 0.23 -15.66
CA GLY A 180 -5.84 0.44 -16.65
C GLY A 180 -4.42 0.17 -16.15
N CYS A 181 -4.25 -0.28 -14.90
CA CYS A 181 -2.93 -0.54 -14.32
C CYS A 181 -2.21 -1.71 -14.98
N ARG A 182 -0.99 -1.46 -15.42
CA ARG A 182 -0.07 -2.47 -16.00
C ARG A 182 1.27 -2.52 -15.28
N TYR A 183 1.47 -1.69 -14.25
CA TYR A 183 2.61 -1.75 -13.35
C TYR A 183 2.17 -1.46 -11.92
N LEU A 184 1.77 -2.52 -11.21
CA LEU A 184 1.46 -2.50 -9.78
C LEU A 184 2.62 -3.13 -8.99
N GLN A 185 3.09 -2.44 -7.97
CA GLN A 185 4.15 -2.91 -7.07
C GLN A 185 3.58 -3.22 -5.69
N LEU A 186 4.02 -4.34 -5.11
CA LEU A 186 3.73 -4.72 -3.73
C LEU A 186 4.92 -4.40 -2.84
N ASP A 187 4.73 -3.48 -1.90
CA ASP A 187 5.76 -3.09 -0.94
C ASP A 187 5.71 -4.00 0.29
N ASP A 188 6.77 -4.78 0.50
CA ASP A 188 6.83 -5.78 1.58
C ASP A 188 8.10 -5.61 2.43
N THR A 189 7.92 -5.04 3.62
CA THR A 189 9.01 -4.89 4.60
C THR A 189 9.02 -6.00 5.65
N SER A 190 8.02 -6.90 5.62
CA SER A 190 7.86 -7.96 6.61
C SER A 190 8.97 -9.02 6.50
N TRP A 191 9.50 -9.25 5.29
CA TRP A 191 10.61 -10.19 5.05
C TRP A 191 11.87 -9.86 5.84
N SER A 192 12.09 -8.59 6.18
CA SER A 192 13.29 -8.18 6.91
C SER A 192 13.42 -8.83 8.29
N VAL A 193 12.30 -9.21 8.92
CA VAL A 193 12.30 -9.75 10.29
C VAL A 193 12.82 -11.18 10.38
N PHE A 194 12.89 -11.90 9.27
CA PHE A 194 13.40 -13.27 9.25
C PHE A 194 14.94 -13.33 9.34
N PHE A 195 15.62 -12.21 9.04
CA PHE A 195 17.07 -12.18 8.89
C PHE A 195 17.84 -11.77 10.15
N SER A 196 17.16 -11.30 11.20
CA SER A 196 17.81 -10.91 12.47
C SER A 196 17.37 -11.79 13.63
N GLU A 197 18.26 -11.99 14.61
CA GLU A 197 17.91 -12.73 15.83
C GLU A 197 16.74 -12.08 16.59
N GLU A 198 16.68 -10.75 16.60
CA GLU A 198 15.59 -9.99 17.21
C GLU A 198 14.26 -10.23 16.50
N GLY A 199 14.26 -10.21 15.17
CA GLY A 199 13.05 -10.48 14.40
C GLY A 199 12.59 -11.94 14.53
N GLN A 200 13.50 -12.90 14.60
CA GLN A 200 13.15 -14.30 14.88
C GLN A 200 12.55 -14.48 16.28
N LYS A 201 13.07 -13.78 17.29
CA LYS A 201 12.46 -13.75 18.63
C LYS A 201 11.04 -13.14 18.61
N LEU A 202 10.83 -12.09 17.82
CA LEU A 202 9.50 -11.49 17.64
C LEU A 202 8.51 -12.47 16.99
N ILE A 203 8.94 -13.20 15.95
CA ILE A 203 8.13 -14.25 15.32
C ILE A 203 7.74 -15.32 16.35
N ALA A 204 8.72 -15.82 17.11
CA ALA A 204 8.49 -16.85 18.12
C ALA A 204 7.58 -16.38 19.26
N ALA A 205 7.72 -15.12 19.69
CA ALA A 205 6.87 -14.51 20.72
C ALA A 205 5.40 -14.39 20.28
N LYS A 206 5.15 -14.28 18.98
CA LYS A 206 3.80 -14.33 18.38
C LYS A 206 3.29 -15.76 18.16
N GLY A 207 4.05 -16.78 18.55
CA GLY A 207 3.63 -18.18 18.47
C GLY A 207 3.94 -18.87 17.14
N HIS A 208 4.68 -18.23 16.22
CA HIS A 208 5.02 -18.83 14.92
C HIS A 208 6.46 -19.36 14.90
N LYS A 209 6.71 -20.29 13.97
CA LYS A 209 8.07 -20.69 13.59
C LYS A 209 8.49 -19.93 12.33
N PRO A 210 9.72 -19.39 12.26
CA PRO A 210 10.19 -18.63 11.09
C PRO A 210 10.01 -19.38 9.76
N GLU A 211 10.28 -20.68 9.72
CA GLU A 211 10.20 -21.48 8.49
C GLU A 211 8.75 -21.63 7.99
N THR A 212 7.82 -21.88 8.91
CA THR A 212 6.39 -22.01 8.60
C THR A 212 5.81 -20.67 8.17
N LEU A 213 6.14 -19.58 8.87
CA LEU A 213 5.63 -18.25 8.55
C LEU A 213 6.18 -17.74 7.20
N ALA A 214 7.46 -17.99 6.89
CA ALA A 214 8.03 -17.64 5.60
C ALA A 214 7.35 -18.39 4.45
N THR A 215 6.99 -19.66 4.66
CA THR A 215 6.23 -20.45 3.68
C THR A 215 4.85 -19.86 3.43
N LEU A 216 4.16 -19.44 4.51
CA LEU A 216 2.86 -18.80 4.43
C LEU A 216 2.92 -17.44 3.71
N PHE A 217 3.93 -16.61 4.02
CA PHE A 217 4.15 -15.33 3.34
C PHE A 217 4.47 -15.52 1.85
N ALA A 218 5.25 -16.54 1.49
CA ALA A 218 5.56 -16.84 0.09
C ALA A 218 4.32 -17.30 -0.67
N ARG A 219 3.51 -18.16 -0.05
CA ARG A 219 2.21 -18.59 -0.59
C ARG A 219 1.30 -17.39 -0.84
N ALA A 220 1.17 -16.51 0.16
CA ALA A 220 0.31 -15.34 0.07
C ALA A 220 0.60 -14.48 -1.15
N ILE A 221 1.88 -14.32 -1.52
CA ILE A 221 2.30 -13.55 -2.70
C ILE A 221 2.11 -14.34 -4.00
N ASN A 222 2.51 -15.61 -4.02
CA ASN A 222 2.44 -16.43 -5.25
C ASN A 222 0.99 -16.64 -5.70
N ASP A 223 0.07 -16.80 -4.74
CA ASP A 223 -1.32 -17.11 -5.02
C ASP A 223 -2.11 -15.88 -5.50
N LEU A 224 -1.57 -14.65 -5.38
CA LEU A 224 -2.24 -13.42 -5.85
C LEU A 224 -2.47 -13.39 -7.36
N LEU A 225 -1.64 -14.08 -8.14
CA LEU A 225 -1.72 -14.12 -9.60
C LEU A 225 -2.39 -15.40 -10.12
N LEU A 226 -2.72 -16.34 -9.23
CA LEU A 226 -3.47 -17.52 -9.61
C LEU A 226 -4.92 -17.11 -9.83
N LYS A 227 -5.46 -17.44 -11.00
CA LYS A 227 -6.90 -17.29 -11.23
C LYS A 227 -7.64 -18.22 -10.27
N SER A 228 -8.45 -17.65 -9.37
CA SER A 228 -9.43 -18.43 -8.61
C SER A 228 -10.26 -19.26 -9.59
N GLN A 229 -10.36 -20.57 -9.36
CA GLN A 229 -11.09 -21.49 -10.25
C GLN A 229 -12.61 -21.23 -10.27
N THR A 230 -13.11 -20.25 -9.50
CA THR A 230 -14.53 -20.14 -9.18
C THR A 230 -15.23 -18.88 -9.71
N ILE A 231 -14.57 -18.01 -10.48
CA ILE A 231 -15.23 -16.79 -10.99
C ILE A 231 -14.82 -16.49 -12.44
N TRP A 232 -15.71 -16.85 -13.38
CA TRP A 232 -15.93 -16.23 -14.70
C TRP A 232 -17.43 -16.20 -14.96
#